data_AF-A0A7S3XG25-F1
#
_entry.id   AF-A0A7S3XG25-F1
#
_cell.length_a   1.000
_cell.length_b   1.000
_cell.length_c   1.000
_cell.angle_alpha   90.00
_cell.angle_beta   90.00
_cell.angle_gamma   90.00
#
_symmetry.space_group_name_H-M   'P 1'
#
loop_
_entity.id
_entity.type
_entity.pdbx_description
1 polymer ?
#
loop_
_entity_poly.entity_id
_entity_poly.type
_entity_poly.pdbx_seq_one_letter_code
_entity_poly.pdbx_strand_id
1 'polypeptide(L)'
;NVGPAVVGKASCGDVVQLQVQIEDGNVKDAKFKTFGCGSAIASSSLATEMIKGKSKEEAAKLKNTDISGYLKLPPVKIHCSLLVEEAVQKALDDYEQKQAKLQKSASEADLA
;
A
#
# COMPACT_ATOMS: atom_id res chain seq x y z
N ASN A 1 4.37 13.15 6.18
CA ASN A 1 3.73 11.86 6.53
C ASN A 1 3.51 10.99 5.30
N VAL A 2 4.57 10.31 4.82
CA VAL A 2 4.50 9.41 3.65
C VAL A 2 5.13 8.06 3.98
N GLY A 3 4.39 6.98 3.71
CA GLY A 3 4.81 5.58 3.82
C GLY A 3 5.07 4.96 2.44
N PRO A 4 6.34 4.81 2.02
CA PRO A 4 6.73 4.00 0.86
C PRO A 4 6.77 2.49 1.16
N ALA A 5 6.46 1.71 0.13
CA ALA A 5 6.77 0.28 0.06
C ALA A 5 7.24 -0.09 -1.35
N VAL A 6 8.14 -1.08 -1.42
CA VAL A 6 8.52 -1.76 -2.66
C VAL A 6 8.37 -3.25 -2.41
N VAL A 7 7.60 -3.92 -3.26
CA VAL A 7 7.36 -5.36 -3.24
C VAL A 7 7.56 -5.94 -4.62
N GLY A 8 7.99 -7.21 -4.69
CA GLY A 8 8.11 -7.92 -5.95
C GLY A 8 8.14 -9.43 -5.74
N LYS A 9 7.78 -10.19 -6.78
CA LYS A 9 7.84 -11.66 -6.75
C LYS A 9 8.66 -12.20 -7.92
N ALA A 10 9.68 -13.00 -7.58
CA ALA A 10 10.57 -13.62 -8.56
C ALA A 10 9.84 -14.56 -9.54
N SER A 11 8.71 -15.13 -9.14
CA SER A 11 7.94 -16.08 -9.96
C SER A 11 7.25 -15.45 -11.18
N CYS A 12 6.88 -14.17 -11.13
CA CYS A 12 6.21 -13.47 -12.23
C CYS A 12 6.98 -12.25 -12.75
N GLY A 13 8.00 -11.79 -12.02
CA GLY A 13 8.80 -10.61 -12.39
C GLY A 13 8.09 -9.28 -12.13
N ASP A 14 6.88 -9.29 -11.55
CA ASP A 14 6.16 -8.07 -11.20
C ASP A 14 6.80 -7.40 -9.99
N VAL A 15 6.93 -6.07 -10.05
CA VAL A 15 7.42 -5.20 -8.99
C VAL A 15 6.46 -4.03 -8.84
N VAL A 16 6.07 -3.73 -7.61
CA VAL A 16 5.18 -2.61 -7.26
C VAL A 16 5.89 -1.75 -6.22
N GLN A 17 6.04 -0.47 -6.53
CA GLN A 17 6.35 0.58 -5.58
C GLN A 17 5.07 1.37 -5.29
N LEU A 18 4.69 1.46 -4.03
CA LEU A 18 3.52 2.20 -3.58
C LEU A 18 3.94 3.25 -2.55
N GLN A 19 3.35 4.43 -2.63
CA GLN A 19 3.52 5.49 -1.66
C GLN A 19 2.15 5.95 -1.18
N VAL A 20 1.95 5.98 0.14
CA VAL A 20 0.71 6.43 0.78
C VAL A 20 1.02 7.67 1.61
N GLN A 21 0.32 8.77 1.32
CA GLN A 21 0.38 10.00 2.10
C GLN A 21 -0.78 10.04 3.08
N ILE A 22 -0.47 10.20 4.38
CA ILE A 22 -1.47 10.23 5.45
C ILE A 22 -1.51 11.63 6.08
N GLU A 23 -2.72 12.15 6.25
CA GLU A 23 -3.02 13.43 6.90
C GLU A 23 -4.20 13.21 7.84
N ASP A 24 -4.06 13.61 9.11
CA ASP A 24 -5.09 13.45 10.15
C ASP A 24 -5.68 12.03 10.25
N GLY A 25 -4.82 11.02 10.07
CA GLY A 25 -5.20 9.60 10.15
C GLY A 25 -5.83 9.03 8.87
N ASN A 26 -6.06 9.85 7.85
CA ASN A 26 -6.67 9.46 6.58
C ASN A 26 -5.67 9.46 5.43
N VAL A 27 -5.89 8.58 4.45
CA VAL A 27 -5.10 8.53 3.23
C VAL A 27 -5.48 9.72 2.34
N LYS A 28 -4.64 10.75 2.32
CA LYS A 28 -4.84 11.94 1.48
C LYS A 28 -4.57 11.64 0.01
N ASP A 29 -3.49 10.91 -0.25
CA ASP A 29 -3.10 10.52 -1.61
C ASP A 29 -2.36 9.18 -1.61
N ALA A 30 -2.45 8.47 -2.73
CA ALA A 30 -1.76 7.21 -2.94
C ALA A 30 -1.26 7.15 -4.38
N LYS A 31 0.04 6.92 -4.56
CA LYS A 31 0.70 6.86 -5.86
C LYS A 31 1.44 5.54 -6.01
N PHE A 32 1.46 5.00 -7.22
CA PHE A 32 2.16 3.77 -7.52
C PHE A 32 3.09 3.95 -8.72
N LYS A 33 4.13 3.13 -8.73
CA LYS A 33 4.98 2.85 -9.89
C LYS A 33 5.15 1.35 -9.96
N THR A 34 4.81 0.72 -11.07
CA THR A 34 4.90 -0.73 -11.20
C THR A 34 5.57 -1.12 -12.52
N PHE A 35 6.33 -2.20 -12.46
CA PHE A 35 6.79 -2.94 -13.62
C PHE A 35 6.10 -4.30 -13.57
N GLY A 36 5.38 -4.67 -14.62
CA GLY A 36 4.64 -5.91 -14.63
C GLY A 36 3.62 -5.99 -15.76
N CYS A 37 2.83 -7.05 -15.75
CA CYS A 37 1.77 -7.22 -16.75
C CYS A 37 0.61 -6.23 -16.56
N GLY A 38 -0.26 -6.09 -17.57
CA GLY A 38 -1.43 -5.20 -17.50
C GLY A 38 -2.33 -5.43 -16.29
N SER A 39 -2.44 -6.68 -15.81
CA SER A 39 -3.18 -7.02 -14.58
C SER A 39 -2.56 -6.41 -13.32
N ALA A 40 -1.22 -6.34 -13.23
CA ALA A 40 -0.52 -5.70 -12.11
C ALA A 40 -0.70 -4.18 -12.13
N ILE A 41 -0.66 -3.56 -13.32
CA ILE A 41 -0.93 -2.13 -13.52
C ILE A 41 -2.37 -1.80 -13.11
N ALA A 42 -3.35 -2.55 -13.61
CA ALA A 42 -4.76 -2.35 -13.29
C ALA A 42 -5.04 -2.56 -11.79
N SER A 43 -4.47 -3.61 -11.19
CA SER A 43 -4.60 -3.89 -9.76
C SER A 43 -4.03 -2.76 -8.90
N SER A 44 -2.83 -2.27 -9.27
CA SER A 44 -2.17 -1.18 -8.55
C SER A 44 -2.96 0.13 -8.64
N SER A 45 -3.44 0.46 -9.86
CA SER A 45 -4.27 1.64 -10.10
C SER A 45 -5.58 1.58 -9.34
N LEU A 46 -6.23 0.42 -9.29
CA LEU A 46 -7.49 0.28 -8.57
C LEU A 46 -7.28 0.37 -7.06
N ALA A 47 -6.23 -0.26 -6.53
CA ALA A 47 -5.93 -0.21 -5.11
C ALA A 47 -5.68 1.22 -4.62
N THR A 48 -4.97 2.07 -5.39
CA THR A 48 -4.77 3.47 -4.99
C THR A 48 -6.08 4.24 -4.88
N GLU A 49 -7.03 4.01 -5.79
CA GLU A 49 -8.35 4.65 -5.72
C GLU A 49 -9.20 4.06 -4.58
N MET A 50 -9.10 2.76 -4.30
CA MET A 50 -9.84 2.10 -3.23
C MET A 50 -9.42 2.55 -1.83
N ILE A 51 -8.18 2.99 -1.63
CA ILE A 51 -7.68 3.42 -0.31
C ILE A 51 -7.71 4.94 -0.12
N LYS A 52 -7.75 5.72 -1.20
CA LYS A 52 -7.77 7.19 -1.14
C LYS A 52 -9.02 7.68 -0.42
N GLY A 53 -8.84 8.61 0.52
CA GLY A 53 -9.91 9.18 1.36
C GLY A 53 -10.37 8.30 2.52
N LYS A 54 -9.86 7.06 2.64
CA LYS A 54 -10.18 6.17 3.77
C LYS A 54 -9.27 6.40 4.96
N SER A 55 -9.70 5.95 6.14
CA SER A 55 -8.81 5.90 7.31
C SER A 55 -7.68 4.88 7.07
N LYS A 56 -6.56 5.03 7.76
CA LYS A 56 -5.46 4.05 7.66
C LYS A 56 -5.90 2.63 8.08
N GLU A 57 -6.79 2.52 9.06
CA GLU A 57 -7.34 1.24 9.52
C GLU A 57 -8.29 0.61 8.49
N GLU A 58 -9.04 1.43 7.76
CA GLU A 58 -9.88 0.97 6.64
C GLU A 58 -9.04 0.58 5.43
N ALA A 59 -8.00 1.35 5.12
CA ALA A 59 -7.06 1.04 4.05
C ALA A 59 -6.33 -0.30 4.30
N ALA A 60 -5.97 -0.60 5.56
CA ALA A 60 -5.36 -1.86 5.96
C ALA A 60 -6.29 -3.08 5.79
N LYS A 61 -7.60 -2.87 5.67
CA LYS A 61 -8.58 -3.95 5.43
C LYS A 61 -8.71 -4.33 3.96
N LEU A 62 -8.09 -3.61 3.03
CA LEU A 62 -8.14 -3.92 1.61
C LEU A 62 -7.66 -5.36 1.37
N LYS A 63 -8.48 -6.17 0.69
CA LYS A 63 -8.12 -7.54 0.32
C LYS A 63 -7.91 -7.70 -1.18
N ASN A 64 -7.05 -8.64 -1.55
CA ASN A 64 -6.84 -9.06 -2.93
C ASN A 64 -8.14 -9.54 -3.59
N THR A 65 -9.11 -10.05 -2.82
CA THR A 65 -10.43 -10.46 -3.30
C THR A 65 -11.26 -9.28 -3.77
N ASP A 66 -11.12 -8.11 -3.14
CA ASP A 66 -11.82 -6.89 -3.54
C ASP A 66 -11.31 -6.41 -4.90
N ILE A 67 -9.99 -6.41 -5.07
CA ILE A 67 -9.31 -6.02 -6.32
C ILE A 67 -9.60 -7.03 -7.44
N SER A 68 -9.37 -8.32 -7.17
CA SER A 68 -9.53 -9.38 -8.18
C SER A 68 -10.99 -9.59 -8.56
N GLY A 69 -11.92 -9.44 -7.62
CA GLY A 69 -13.35 -9.50 -7.88
C GLY A 69 -13.83 -8.34 -8.74
N TYR A 70 -13.40 -7.11 -8.42
CA TYR A 70 -13.74 -5.93 -9.20
C TYR A 70 -13.21 -6.01 -10.64
N LEU A 71 -11.94 -6.39 -10.81
CA LEU A 71 -11.31 -6.54 -12.12
C LEU A 71 -11.68 -7.84 -12.86
N LYS A 72 -12.44 -8.74 -12.21
CA LYS A 72 -12.79 -10.08 -12.71
C LYS A 72 -11.56 -10.85 -13.20
N LEU A 73 -10.48 -10.83 -12.41
CA LEU A 73 -9.22 -11.48 -12.80
C LEU A 73 -9.42 -12.99 -12.91
N PRO A 74 -8.88 -13.65 -13.96
CA PRO A 74 -8.88 -15.10 -14.03
C PRO A 74 -8.00 -15.68 -12.91
N PRO A 75 -8.23 -16.93 -12.47
CA PRO A 75 -7.51 -17.54 -11.34
C PRO A 75 -5.98 -17.45 -11.43
N VAL A 76 -5.43 -17.57 -12.65
CA VAL A 76 -3.98 -17.51 -12.90
C VAL A 76 -3.36 -16.13 -12.58
N LYS A 77 -4.16 -15.07 -12.60
CA LYS A 77 -3.71 -13.67 -12.41
C LYS A 77 -3.99 -13.10 -11.01
N ILE A 78 -4.53 -13.89 -10.08
CA ILE A 78 -4.79 -13.46 -8.70
C ILE A 78 -3.48 -13.07 -7.96
N HIS A 79 -2.33 -13.58 -8.39
CA HIS A 79 -1.05 -13.17 -7.80
C HIS A 79 -0.76 -11.67 -7.96
N CYS A 80 -1.29 -11.01 -9.00
CA CYS A 80 -1.14 -9.57 -9.20
C CYS A 80 -1.90 -8.77 -8.15
N SER A 81 -3.11 -9.20 -7.75
CA SER A 81 -3.88 -8.52 -6.68
C SER A 81 -3.29 -8.79 -5.30
N LEU A 82 -2.75 -9.99 -5.07
CA LEU A 82 -2.03 -10.33 -3.84
C LEU A 82 -0.78 -9.46 -3.62
N LEU A 83 0.01 -9.25 -4.68
CA LEU A 83 1.20 -8.41 -4.61
C LEU A 83 0.84 -6.96 -4.24
N VAL A 84 -0.29 -6.46 -4.76
CA VAL A 84 -0.76 -5.10 -4.47
C VAL A 84 -1.31 -4.98 -3.05
N GLU A 85 -2.07 -5.97 -2.55
CA GLU A 85 -2.47 -6.02 -1.13
C GLU A 85 -1.24 -5.92 -0.20
N GLU A 86 -0.20 -6.70 -0.50
CA GLU A 86 1.06 -6.67 0.25
C GLU A 86 1.74 -5.29 0.19
N ALA A 87 1.71 -4.62 -0.96
CA ALA A 87 2.26 -3.27 -1.12
C ALA A 87 1.53 -2.24 -0.24
N VAL A 88 0.19 -2.29 -0.18
CA VAL A 88 -0.62 -1.41 0.67
C VAL A 88 -0.28 -1.62 2.13
N GLN A 89 -0.27 -2.87 2.59
CA GLN A 89 0.03 -3.18 4.00
C GLN A 89 1.41 -2.65 4.40
N LYS A 90 2.45 -2.94 3.60
CA LYS A 90 3.81 -2.49 3.89
C LYS A 90 3.96 -0.97 3.87
N ALA A 91 3.22 -0.28 3.00
CA ALA A 91 3.27 1.19 2.93
C ALA A 91 2.66 1.82 4.18
N LEU A 92 1.57 1.25 4.69
CA LEU A 92 0.95 1.67 5.95
C LEU A 92 1.86 1.36 7.14
N ASP A 93 2.45 0.16 7.19
CA ASP A 93 3.38 -0.24 8.26
C ASP A 93 4.61 0.68 8.31
N ASP A 94 5.21 1.04 7.17
CA ASP A 94 6.34 1.98 7.11
C ASP A 94 5.95 3.37 7.64
N TYR A 95 4.74 3.85 7.32
CA TYR A 95 4.22 5.08 7.90
C TYR A 95 4.10 5.00 9.43
N GLU A 96 3.52 3.92 9.96
CA GLU A 96 3.34 3.76 11.40
C GLU A 96 4.67 3.68 12.15
N GLN A 97 5.63 2.93 11.60
CA GLN A 97 6.98 2.83 12.17
C GLN A 97 7.67 4.20 12.20
N LYS A 98 7.49 5.04 11.17
CA LYS A 98 8.02 6.41 11.16
C LYS A 98 7.37 7.28 12.23
N GLN A 99 6.05 7.20 12.41
CA GLN A 99 5.36 7.96 13.46
C GLN A 99 5.81 7.53 14.86
N ALA A 100 5.95 6.22 15.10
CA ALA A 100 6.43 5.70 16.38
C ALA A 100 7.86 6.18 16.70
N LYS A 101 8.75 6.19 15.70
CA LYS A 101 10.12 6.73 15.86
C LYS A 101 10.12 8.23 16.19
N LEU A 102 9.30 9.02 15.50
CA LEU A 102 9.19 10.47 15.74
C LEU A 102 8.67 10.78 17.16
N GLN A 103 7.66 10.04 17.62
CA GLN A 103 7.13 10.17 18.99
C GLN A 103 8.19 9.83 20.04
N LYS A 104 8.96 8.75 19.83
CA LYS A 104 10.04 8.36 20.74
C LYS A 104 11.14 9.43 20.82
N SER A 105 11.57 9.96 19.67
CA SER A 105 12.59 11.03 19.63
C SER A 105 12.14 12.33 20.30
N ALA A 106 10.85 12.67 20.22
CA ALA A 106 10.30 13.84 20.90
C ALA A 106 10.31 13.64 22.43
N SER A 107 9.89 12.45 22.90
CA SER A 107 9.88 12.14 24.33
C SER A 107 11.26 12.08 24.98
N GLU A 108 12.30 11.70 24.23
CA GLU A 108 13.69 11.68 24.71
C GLU A 108 14.32 13.09 24.74
N ALA A 109 13.87 14.00 23.87
CA ALA A 109 14.32 15.39 23.84
C ALA A 109 13.73 16.25 24.97
N ASP A 110 12.50 15.95 25.42
CA ASP A 110 11.86 16.65 26.55
C ASP A 110 12.42 16.22 27.92
N LEU A 111 13.21 15.14 27.98
CA LEU A 111 13.87 14.64 29.19
C LEU A 111 15.31 15.15 29.36
N ALA A 112 15.86 15.89 28.39
CA ALA A 112 17.22 16.43 28.39
C ALA A 112 17.22 17.95 28.65
#